data_AF-A0A0H4CCF8-F1
#
_entry.id   AF-A0A0H4CCF8-F1
#
_cell.length_a   1.000
_cell.length_b   1.000
_cell.length_c   1.000
_cell.angle_alpha   90.00
_cell.angle_beta   90.00
_cell.angle_gamma   90.00
#
_symmetry.space_group_name_H-M   'P 1'
#
loop_
_entity.id
_entity.type
_entity.pdbx_description
1 polymer ?
#
loop_
_entity_poly.entity_id
_entity_poly.type
_entity_poly.pdbx_seq_one_letter_code
_entity_poly.pdbx_strand_id
1 'polypeptide(L)'
;MIEQRGSTEEQGVADLARRLLAADTGGWTPDGMRAVADLLGWTWDGTPDRPVLLTGRPSGAARLRPVGTGEERYVDGESYLELAVPLAFAAPDAGSQAAAFRAAREELTTALGTPSVLGSYGDMGPFYDSGPLWGAPFVRWRGRPDTLELRAGTSGPELVLRPTDPAENWFWRQGIGEEHSLSGFFGSNRDRANAGLGFPGGWTARSWETVTRSLGDFLGALPAEATALGIGFGMPFYGRTGSGAPLLFDVTCGDRLAIGCFAPDGVDPAALGWGTVAEHPGTASVWSDDDPVWRVDAGGPGEPKGRALAELLVATARAAGVREPAGLVIGGEAEYVDGYHVRYYGLGLPTG
;
A
#
# COMPACT_ATOMS: atom_id res chain seq x y z
N MET A 1 -14.13 52.83 -1.36
CA MET A 1 -12.90 52.07 -1.07
C MET A 1 -13.36 50.84 -0.29
N ILE A 2 -13.58 49.75 -1.01
CA ILE A 2 -14.14 48.52 -0.47
C ILE A 2 -12.95 47.64 -0.10
N GLU A 3 -12.75 47.42 1.21
CA GLU A 3 -11.76 46.49 1.71
C GLU A 3 -12.19 45.06 1.35
N GLN A 4 -11.47 44.44 0.41
CA GLN A 4 -11.48 43.01 0.22
C GLN A 4 -10.82 42.36 1.44
N ARG A 5 -11.64 41.75 2.31
CA ARG A 5 -11.16 40.75 3.26
C ARG A 5 -10.81 39.47 2.50
N GLY A 6 -9.55 39.38 2.06
CA GLY A 6 -8.95 38.11 1.66
C GLY A 6 -8.79 37.23 2.90
N SER A 7 -9.70 36.27 3.08
CA SER A 7 -9.44 35.09 3.90
C SER A 7 -8.53 34.17 3.07
N THR A 8 -7.22 34.39 3.20
CA THR A 8 -6.17 33.47 2.75
C THR A 8 -5.69 32.65 3.94
N GLU A 9 -6.61 31.92 4.59
CA GLU A 9 -6.19 30.75 5.35
C GLU A 9 -6.04 29.63 4.32
N GLU A 10 -4.81 29.17 4.09
CA GLU A 10 -4.59 27.93 3.33
C GLU A 10 -5.43 26.83 3.97
N GLN A 11 -6.43 26.33 3.22
CA GLN A 11 -7.27 25.24 3.69
C GLN A 11 -6.39 24.01 3.97
N GLY A 12 -6.29 23.63 5.23
CA GLY A 12 -5.56 22.43 5.67
C GLY A 12 -6.12 21.16 5.03
N VAL A 13 -5.30 20.10 4.99
CA VAL A 13 -5.68 18.81 4.40
C VAL A 13 -6.90 18.23 5.14
N ALA A 14 -6.95 18.41 6.46
CA ALA A 14 -8.08 18.02 7.29
C ALA A 14 -9.41 18.71 6.93
N ASP A 15 -9.38 20.01 6.60
CA ASP A 15 -10.60 20.75 6.21
C ASP A 15 -11.12 20.26 4.86
N LEU A 16 -10.22 20.13 3.88
CA LEU A 16 -10.53 19.56 2.57
C LEU A 16 -11.19 18.18 2.71
N ALA A 17 -10.61 17.30 3.52
CA ALA A 17 -11.12 15.95 3.72
C ALA A 17 -12.54 15.92 4.30
N ARG A 18 -12.82 16.77 5.31
CA ARG A 18 -14.18 16.88 5.88
C ARG A 18 -15.18 17.41 4.85
N ARG A 19 -14.79 18.39 4.05
CA ARG A 19 -15.65 18.94 2.98
C ARG A 19 -15.92 17.91 1.89
N LEU A 20 -14.92 17.13 1.48
CA LEU A 20 -15.09 16.03 0.52
C LEU A 20 -16.03 14.95 1.06
N LEU A 21 -15.88 14.53 2.32
CA LEU A 21 -16.77 13.54 2.95
C LEU A 21 -18.21 14.04 3.13
N ALA A 22 -18.39 15.35 3.30
CA ALA A 22 -19.71 15.96 3.46
C ALA A 22 -20.39 16.31 2.12
N ALA A 23 -19.66 16.23 1.00
CA ALA A 23 -20.17 16.59 -0.31
C ALA A 23 -21.13 15.52 -0.83
N ASP A 24 -22.27 15.96 -1.36
CA ASP A 24 -23.16 15.08 -2.12
C ASP A 24 -22.60 14.94 -3.54
N THR A 25 -22.08 13.77 -3.86
CA THR A 25 -21.50 13.45 -5.17
C THR A 25 -22.56 13.29 -6.27
N GLY A 26 -23.86 13.31 -5.90
CA GLY A 26 -24.97 13.21 -6.85
C GLY A 26 -24.89 11.94 -7.71
N GLY A 27 -24.49 10.82 -7.10
CA GLY A 27 -24.27 9.54 -7.79
C GLY A 27 -23.14 9.57 -8.82
N TRP A 28 -22.15 10.45 -8.63
CA TRP A 28 -21.01 10.60 -9.54
C TRP A 28 -21.42 10.96 -10.98
N THR A 29 -22.51 11.71 -11.11
CA THR A 29 -22.96 12.28 -12.39
C THR A 29 -22.21 13.59 -12.71
N PRO A 30 -22.20 14.06 -13.97
CA PRO A 30 -21.62 15.36 -14.33
C PRO A 30 -22.18 16.53 -13.52
N ASP A 31 -23.49 16.55 -13.27
CA ASP A 31 -24.11 17.64 -12.52
C ASP A 31 -23.81 17.53 -11.01
N GLY A 32 -23.79 16.32 -10.46
CA GLY A 32 -23.37 16.07 -9.08
C GLY A 32 -21.94 16.56 -8.84
N MET A 33 -20.99 16.16 -9.70
CA MET A 33 -19.61 16.59 -9.56
C MET A 33 -19.41 18.09 -9.79
N ARG A 34 -20.22 18.75 -10.65
CA ARG A 34 -20.24 20.22 -10.78
C ARG A 34 -20.66 20.90 -9.49
N ALA A 35 -21.71 20.39 -8.85
CA ALA A 35 -22.14 20.89 -7.55
C ALA A 35 -21.05 20.71 -6.47
N VAL A 36 -20.31 19.58 -6.49
CA VAL A 36 -19.14 19.38 -5.62
C VAL A 36 -18.06 20.42 -5.89
N ALA A 37 -17.72 20.68 -7.16
CA ALA A 37 -16.73 21.69 -7.53
C ALA A 37 -17.15 23.10 -7.05
N ASP A 38 -18.40 23.48 -7.29
CA ASP A 38 -18.96 24.77 -6.85
C ASP A 38 -18.94 24.92 -5.33
N LEU A 39 -19.34 23.86 -4.60
CA LEU A 39 -19.28 23.81 -3.13
C LEU A 39 -17.85 23.97 -2.61
N LEU A 40 -16.87 23.41 -3.32
CA LEU A 40 -15.46 23.49 -2.97
C LEU A 40 -14.82 24.83 -3.39
N GLY A 41 -15.50 25.61 -4.23
CA GLY A 41 -15.00 26.86 -4.81
C GLY A 41 -13.98 26.62 -5.92
N TRP A 42 -14.08 25.50 -6.62
CA TRP A 42 -13.16 25.09 -7.67
C TRP A 42 -13.75 25.36 -9.06
N THR A 43 -12.89 25.72 -10.00
CA THR A 43 -13.31 25.99 -11.38
C THR A 43 -13.08 24.77 -12.24
N TRP A 44 -14.08 24.41 -13.05
CA TRP A 44 -13.96 23.33 -14.03
C TRP A 44 -13.09 23.74 -15.22
N ASP A 45 -12.17 22.86 -15.61
CA ASP A 45 -11.27 23.04 -16.76
C ASP A 45 -10.96 21.66 -17.41
N GLY A 46 -10.11 21.66 -18.44
CA GLY A 46 -9.67 20.46 -19.15
C GLY A 46 -10.62 20.02 -20.26
N THR A 47 -10.53 18.74 -20.65
CA THR A 47 -11.38 18.14 -21.69
C THR A 47 -12.40 17.17 -21.07
N PRO A 48 -13.48 16.79 -21.78
CA PRO A 48 -14.41 15.78 -21.28
C PRO A 48 -13.75 14.45 -20.89
N ASP A 49 -12.70 14.05 -21.61
CA ASP A 49 -11.96 12.80 -21.36
C ASP A 49 -10.92 12.94 -20.24
N ARG A 50 -10.52 14.17 -19.89
CA ARG A 50 -9.57 14.48 -18.82
C ARG A 50 -9.99 15.75 -18.08
N PRO A 51 -11.11 15.70 -17.35
CA PRO A 51 -11.60 16.85 -16.60
C PRO A 51 -10.67 17.16 -15.44
N VAL A 52 -10.42 18.46 -15.26
CA VAL A 52 -9.54 18.98 -14.21
C VAL A 52 -10.30 20.07 -13.44
N LEU A 53 -10.12 20.13 -12.14
CA LEU A 53 -10.71 21.14 -11.26
C LEU A 53 -9.61 22.02 -10.68
N LEU A 54 -9.63 23.30 -11.02
CA LEU A 54 -8.67 24.29 -10.53
C LEU A 54 -8.96 24.59 -9.06
N THR A 55 -8.11 24.06 -8.18
CA THR A 55 -8.32 24.11 -6.72
C THR A 55 -7.79 25.40 -6.08
N GLY A 56 -6.94 26.15 -6.79
CA GLY A 56 -6.15 27.26 -6.25
C GLY A 56 -5.04 26.84 -5.28
N ARG A 57 -4.82 25.54 -5.06
CA ARG A 57 -3.81 25.01 -4.14
C ARG A 57 -2.42 24.98 -4.81
N PRO A 58 -1.34 25.23 -4.04
CA PRO A 58 0.03 25.07 -4.54
C PRO A 58 0.35 23.66 -5.03
N SER A 59 -0.33 22.63 -4.49
CA SER A 59 -0.19 21.23 -4.89
C SER A 59 -0.79 20.90 -6.26
N GLY A 60 -1.50 21.84 -6.88
CA GLY A 60 -2.04 21.71 -8.23
C GLY A 60 -3.53 21.40 -8.29
N ALA A 61 -3.99 21.14 -9.51
CA ALA A 61 -5.39 20.91 -9.80
C ALA A 61 -5.83 19.48 -9.42
N ALA A 62 -7.10 19.35 -9.00
CA ALA A 62 -7.71 18.05 -8.78
C ALA A 62 -8.11 17.44 -10.13
N ARG A 63 -8.08 16.12 -10.21
CA ARG A 63 -8.37 15.36 -11.43
C ARG A 63 -9.60 14.52 -11.21
N LEU A 64 -10.52 14.57 -12.16
CA LEU A 64 -11.71 13.75 -12.15
C LEU A 64 -11.53 12.67 -13.24
N ARG A 65 -11.60 11.40 -12.86
CA ARG A 65 -11.39 10.28 -13.80
C ARG A 65 -12.73 9.81 -14.37
N PRO A 66 -13.00 9.97 -15.68
CA PRO A 66 -14.20 9.43 -16.29
C PRO A 66 -14.22 7.90 -16.29
N VAL A 67 -15.41 7.31 -16.33
CA VAL A 67 -15.57 5.88 -16.61
C VAL A 67 -15.17 5.61 -18.06
N GLY A 68 -14.18 4.74 -18.24
CA GLY A 68 -13.81 4.22 -19.55
C GLY A 68 -14.59 2.95 -19.92
N THR A 69 -14.52 2.56 -21.19
CA THR A 69 -15.24 1.38 -21.72
C THR A 69 -14.88 0.08 -21.00
N GLY A 70 -13.63 -0.07 -20.52
CA GLY A 70 -13.21 -1.25 -19.77
C GLY A 70 -13.78 -1.29 -18.36
N GLU A 71 -14.15 -0.13 -17.82
CA GLU A 71 -14.59 0.05 -16.45
C GLU A 71 -16.13 0.04 -16.28
N GLU A 72 -16.90 0.11 -17.37
CA GLU A 72 -18.37 0.01 -17.36
C GLU A 72 -18.88 -1.22 -16.59
N ARG A 73 -18.10 -2.30 -16.55
CA ARG A 73 -18.44 -3.52 -15.81
C ARG A 73 -18.41 -3.40 -14.29
N TYR A 74 -17.85 -2.30 -13.75
CA TYR A 74 -17.69 -2.07 -12.31
C TYR A 74 -18.69 -1.07 -11.73
N VAL A 75 -19.31 -0.26 -12.58
CA VAL A 75 -20.18 0.87 -12.20
C VAL A 75 -21.66 0.55 -12.45
N ASP A 76 -22.54 1.26 -11.76
CA ASP A 76 -24.00 1.22 -11.93
C ASP A 76 -24.54 2.65 -12.10
N GLY A 77 -24.14 3.28 -13.21
CA GLY A 77 -24.60 4.62 -13.60
C GLY A 77 -23.64 5.78 -13.28
N GLU A 78 -22.56 5.54 -12.54
CA GLU A 78 -21.53 6.54 -12.31
C GLU A 78 -20.87 6.99 -13.63
N SER A 79 -20.60 8.29 -13.78
CA SER A 79 -19.85 8.84 -14.93
C SER A 79 -18.37 9.03 -14.63
N TYR A 80 -17.99 9.00 -13.35
CA TYR A 80 -16.62 9.17 -12.88
C TYR A 80 -16.27 8.12 -11.82
N LEU A 81 -15.02 7.67 -11.82
CA LEU A 81 -14.50 6.63 -10.92
C LEU A 81 -13.80 7.21 -9.69
N GLU A 82 -13.30 8.44 -9.78
CA GLU A 82 -12.61 9.10 -8.68
C GLU A 82 -12.44 10.59 -8.91
N LEU A 83 -12.37 11.33 -7.81
CA LEU A 83 -11.86 12.69 -7.71
C LEU A 83 -10.55 12.65 -6.90
N ALA A 84 -9.42 12.85 -7.57
CA ALA A 84 -8.08 12.81 -6.97
C ALA A 84 -7.52 14.23 -6.78
N VAL A 85 -7.14 14.56 -5.55
CA VAL A 85 -6.64 15.88 -5.17
C VAL A 85 -5.18 15.73 -4.69
N PRO A 86 -4.19 16.27 -5.43
CA PRO A 86 -2.81 16.30 -4.95
C PRO A 86 -2.70 17.09 -3.64
N LEU A 87 -2.02 16.54 -2.64
CA LEU A 87 -1.86 17.20 -1.34
C LEU A 87 -0.54 17.94 -1.20
N ALA A 88 0.54 17.39 -1.74
CA ALA A 88 1.88 17.94 -1.66
C ALA A 88 2.73 17.50 -2.85
N PHE A 89 3.73 18.31 -3.18
CA PHE A 89 4.84 17.88 -4.02
C PHE A 89 5.99 17.45 -3.12
N ALA A 90 6.45 16.21 -3.27
CA ALA A 90 7.64 15.71 -2.60
C ALA A 90 8.77 15.51 -3.62
N ALA A 91 10.02 15.54 -3.14
CA ALA A 91 11.16 15.14 -3.96
C ALA A 91 10.94 13.69 -4.47
N PRO A 92 11.46 13.33 -5.65
CA PRO A 92 11.15 12.05 -6.30
C PRO A 92 11.76 10.82 -5.59
N ASP A 93 12.57 11.01 -4.55
CA ASP A 93 13.11 9.90 -3.77
C ASP A 93 12.07 9.29 -2.82
N ALA A 94 12.20 7.98 -2.58
CA ALA A 94 11.22 7.22 -1.80
C ALA A 94 11.07 7.71 -0.36
N GLY A 95 12.14 8.20 0.26
CA GLY A 95 12.11 8.72 1.63
C GLY A 95 11.27 9.99 1.75
N SER A 96 11.49 10.95 0.87
CA SER A 96 10.72 12.20 0.83
C SER A 96 9.23 11.94 0.54
N GLN A 97 8.93 11.02 -0.38
CA GLN A 97 7.56 10.63 -0.71
C GLN A 97 6.85 9.97 0.48
N ALA A 98 7.51 9.00 1.14
CA ALA A 98 6.99 8.32 2.31
C ALA A 98 6.74 9.28 3.48
N ALA A 99 7.66 10.22 3.72
CA ALA A 99 7.51 11.24 4.76
C ALA A 99 6.33 12.18 4.48
N ALA A 100 6.16 12.64 3.24
CA ALA A 100 5.03 13.50 2.86
C ALA A 100 3.69 12.77 3.01
N PHE A 101 3.63 11.49 2.61
CA PHE A 101 2.46 10.65 2.83
C PHE A 101 2.15 10.51 4.32
N ARG A 102 3.16 10.18 5.13
CA ARG A 102 2.99 9.99 6.58
C ARG A 102 2.44 11.24 7.25
N ALA A 103 2.98 12.42 6.92
CA ALA A 103 2.50 13.69 7.45
C ALA A 103 1.01 13.91 7.12
N ALA A 104 0.61 13.68 5.86
CA ALA A 104 -0.79 13.77 5.46
C ALA A 104 -1.68 12.75 6.19
N ARG A 105 -1.21 11.51 6.36
CA ARG A 105 -1.93 10.47 7.11
C ARG A 105 -2.14 10.87 8.56
N GLU A 106 -1.12 11.38 9.23
CA GLU A 106 -1.19 11.79 10.65
C GLU A 106 -2.19 12.94 10.84
N GLU A 107 -2.17 13.95 9.95
CA GLU A 107 -3.14 15.05 9.96
C GLU A 107 -4.58 14.52 9.75
N LEU A 108 -4.79 13.69 8.72
CA LEU A 108 -6.11 13.11 8.42
C LEU A 108 -6.61 12.20 9.53
N THR A 109 -5.74 11.37 10.11
CA THR A 109 -6.09 10.48 11.22
C THR A 109 -6.51 11.27 12.45
N THR A 110 -5.84 12.39 12.73
CA THR A 110 -6.24 13.32 13.81
C THR A 110 -7.62 13.92 13.54
N ALA A 111 -7.92 14.23 12.28
CA ALA A 111 -9.15 14.90 11.88
C ALA A 111 -10.37 13.99 11.74
N LEU A 112 -10.17 12.75 11.29
CA LEU A 112 -11.22 11.80 10.88
C LEU A 112 -11.28 10.55 11.76
N GLY A 113 -10.29 10.35 12.63
CA GLY A 113 -10.09 9.11 13.37
C GLY A 113 -9.25 8.09 12.59
N THR A 114 -9.01 6.94 13.21
CA THR A 114 -8.24 5.83 12.63
C THR A 114 -8.89 5.35 11.31
N PRO A 115 -8.12 5.22 10.21
CA PRO A 115 -8.68 4.67 8.97
C PRO A 115 -9.17 3.24 9.19
N SER A 116 -10.23 2.84 8.49
CA SER A 116 -10.80 1.50 8.65
C SER A 116 -10.03 0.43 7.85
N VAL A 117 -9.28 0.88 6.85
CA VAL A 117 -8.47 0.04 5.95
C VAL A 117 -7.11 0.70 5.71
N LEU A 118 -6.07 -0.12 5.59
CA LEU A 118 -4.75 0.29 5.09
C LEU A 118 -4.22 -0.75 4.11
N GLY A 119 -3.14 -0.44 3.40
CA GLY A 119 -2.47 -1.43 2.59
C GLY A 119 -1.44 -0.84 1.65
N SER A 120 -0.97 -1.71 0.75
CA SER A 120 -0.30 -1.33 -0.47
C SER A 120 -0.99 -1.99 -1.66
N TYR A 121 -1.12 -1.24 -2.74
CA TYR A 121 -1.55 -1.76 -4.03
C TYR A 121 -0.43 -2.52 -4.77
N GLY A 122 0.83 -2.42 -4.32
CA GLY A 122 1.98 -2.87 -5.09
C GLY A 122 2.01 -2.19 -6.47
N ASP A 123 2.17 -2.99 -7.51
CA ASP A 123 2.12 -2.62 -8.92
C ASP A 123 0.70 -2.53 -9.50
N MET A 124 -0.35 -2.82 -8.73
CA MET A 124 -1.75 -2.88 -9.19
C MET A 124 -2.72 -2.11 -8.29
N GLY A 125 -3.39 -1.07 -8.78
CA GLY A 125 -4.48 -0.44 -8.02
C GLY A 125 -5.69 0.00 -8.85
N PRO A 126 -6.83 0.25 -8.19
CA PRO A 126 -8.07 0.60 -8.83
C PRO A 126 -7.88 1.92 -9.56
N PHE A 127 -7.98 1.82 -10.88
CA PHE A 127 -8.12 2.97 -11.77
C PHE A 127 -6.89 3.91 -11.79
N TYR A 128 -5.70 3.40 -11.46
CA TYR A 128 -4.45 4.13 -11.72
C TYR A 128 -4.16 4.22 -13.22
N ASP A 129 -3.78 5.42 -13.69
CA ASP A 129 -3.18 5.59 -15.01
C ASP A 129 -1.70 5.18 -15.03
N SER A 130 -1.00 5.35 -13.90
CA SER A 130 0.38 4.89 -13.68
C SER A 130 0.65 4.72 -12.18
N GLY A 131 1.20 3.59 -11.75
CA GLY A 131 1.58 3.34 -10.35
C GLY A 131 2.76 4.20 -9.87
N PRO A 132 2.92 4.43 -8.56
CA PRO A 132 4.02 5.23 -8.03
C PRO A 132 5.34 4.45 -8.05
N LEU A 133 6.45 5.15 -8.30
CA LEU A 133 7.77 4.53 -8.46
C LEU A 133 8.43 4.09 -7.13
N TRP A 134 7.85 4.46 -5.99
CA TRP A 134 8.46 4.30 -4.67
C TRP A 134 7.71 3.32 -3.75
N GLY A 135 6.64 2.71 -4.24
CA GLY A 135 5.67 1.93 -3.47
C GLY A 135 4.25 2.48 -3.67
N ALA A 136 3.23 1.74 -3.24
CA ALA A 136 1.84 2.17 -3.45
C ALA A 136 0.98 2.11 -2.17
N PRO A 137 1.43 2.74 -1.06
CA PRO A 137 0.68 2.74 0.19
C PRO A 137 -0.64 3.49 0.06
N PHE A 138 -1.63 3.03 0.82
CA PHE A 138 -2.91 3.72 0.96
C PHE A 138 -3.52 3.50 2.35
N VAL A 139 -4.38 4.44 2.76
CA VAL A 139 -5.30 4.30 3.90
C VAL A 139 -6.70 4.79 3.51
N ARG A 140 -7.75 4.17 4.03
CA ARG A 140 -9.13 4.52 3.72
C ARG A 140 -9.97 4.79 4.95
N TRP A 141 -10.77 5.84 4.86
CA TRP A 141 -11.95 6.06 5.68
C TRP A 141 -13.15 5.60 4.86
N ARG A 142 -13.44 4.29 4.96
CA ARG A 142 -14.52 3.66 4.22
C ARG A 142 -15.85 4.28 4.61
N GLY A 143 -16.60 4.75 3.63
CA GLY A 143 -17.94 5.29 3.82
C GLY A 143 -18.97 4.57 2.96
N ARG A 144 -20.20 5.09 2.99
CA ARG A 144 -21.31 4.69 2.10
C ARG A 144 -22.16 5.94 1.86
N PRO A 145 -22.35 6.42 0.62
CA PRO A 145 -21.93 5.79 -0.63
C PRO A 145 -20.45 5.97 -0.98
N ASP A 146 -19.78 6.99 -0.43
CA ASP A 146 -18.45 7.40 -0.87
C ASP A 146 -17.35 7.00 0.12
N THR A 147 -16.18 6.66 -0.41
CA THR A 147 -14.99 6.35 0.37
C THR A 147 -13.92 7.39 0.12
N LEU A 148 -13.31 7.88 1.20
CA LEU A 148 -12.14 8.74 1.15
C LEU A 148 -10.88 7.90 1.36
N GLU A 149 -9.90 8.06 0.48
CA GLU A 149 -8.62 7.38 0.52
C GLU A 149 -7.48 8.39 0.43
N LEU A 150 -6.47 8.24 1.29
CA LEU A 150 -5.15 8.80 1.04
C LEU A 150 -4.33 7.72 0.34
N ARG A 151 -3.77 8.02 -0.83
CA ARG A 151 -2.92 7.09 -1.60
C ARG A 151 -1.65 7.74 -2.10
N ALA A 152 -0.66 6.93 -2.40
CA ALA A 152 0.53 7.38 -3.11
C ALA A 152 0.18 7.79 -4.54
N GLY A 153 0.63 8.98 -4.93
CA GLY A 153 0.62 9.47 -6.30
C GLY A 153 2.02 9.57 -6.90
N THR A 154 2.10 9.98 -8.16
CA THR A 154 3.36 10.06 -8.92
C THR A 154 4.33 11.12 -8.40
N SER A 155 3.83 12.21 -7.82
CA SER A 155 4.63 13.34 -7.34
C SER A 155 4.47 13.63 -5.84
N GLY A 156 3.70 12.81 -5.13
CA GLY A 156 3.31 13.04 -3.75
C GLY A 156 2.02 12.30 -3.38
N PRO A 157 1.59 12.40 -2.12
CA PRO A 157 0.30 11.84 -1.69
C PRO A 157 -0.88 12.56 -2.33
N GLU A 158 -1.93 11.80 -2.62
CA GLU A 158 -3.20 12.27 -3.15
C GLU A 158 -4.34 11.87 -2.22
N LEU A 159 -5.26 12.81 -2.02
CA LEU A 159 -6.54 12.55 -1.36
C LEU A 159 -7.59 12.27 -2.41
N VAL A 160 -8.23 11.11 -2.31
CA VAL A 160 -9.10 10.58 -3.36
C VAL A 160 -10.46 10.26 -2.78
N LEU A 161 -11.49 10.92 -3.30
CA LEU A 161 -12.88 10.53 -3.09
C LEU A 161 -13.27 9.58 -4.23
N ARG A 162 -14.00 8.51 -3.92
CA ARG A 162 -14.50 7.54 -4.92
C ARG A 162 -15.83 6.92 -4.50
N PRO A 163 -16.66 6.43 -5.45
CA PRO A 163 -17.82 5.63 -5.11
C PRO A 163 -17.33 4.30 -4.50
N THR A 164 -17.90 3.91 -3.36
CA THR A 164 -17.42 2.75 -2.59
C THR A 164 -17.61 1.45 -3.35
N ASP A 165 -18.79 1.25 -3.95
CA ASP A 165 -19.14 -0.02 -4.58
C ASP A 165 -18.28 -0.31 -5.83
N PRO A 166 -18.07 0.62 -6.79
CA PRO A 166 -17.17 0.40 -7.91
C PRO A 166 -15.72 0.12 -7.49
N ALA A 167 -15.22 0.82 -6.46
CA ALA A 167 -13.87 0.61 -5.95
C ALA A 167 -13.69 -0.78 -5.34
N GLU A 168 -14.67 -1.26 -4.58
CA GLU A 168 -14.66 -2.61 -3.99
C GLU A 168 -14.91 -3.70 -5.06
N ASN A 169 -15.79 -3.45 -6.02
CA ASN A 169 -16.08 -4.37 -7.12
C ASN A 169 -14.86 -4.59 -8.02
N TRP A 170 -14.02 -3.56 -8.20
CA TRP A 170 -12.73 -3.73 -8.88
C TRP A 170 -11.88 -4.81 -8.24
N PHE A 171 -11.72 -4.77 -6.91
CA PHE A 171 -10.95 -5.77 -6.15
C PHE A 171 -11.50 -7.19 -6.28
N TRP A 172 -12.82 -7.33 -6.21
CA TRP A 172 -13.49 -8.63 -6.34
C TRP A 172 -13.32 -9.29 -7.70
N ARG A 173 -13.20 -8.48 -8.75
CA ARG A 173 -13.16 -8.95 -10.14
C ARG A 173 -11.76 -9.09 -10.72
N GLN A 174 -10.72 -8.63 -10.01
CA GLN A 174 -9.36 -9.05 -10.32
C GLN A 174 -9.26 -10.55 -10.06
N GLY A 175 -8.92 -11.32 -11.11
CA GLY A 175 -9.14 -12.75 -11.20
C GLY A 175 -8.66 -13.52 -9.96
N ILE A 176 -9.55 -14.32 -9.36
CA ILE A 176 -9.17 -15.23 -8.29
C ILE A 176 -8.30 -16.34 -8.90
N GLY A 177 -7.07 -16.49 -8.43
CA GLY A 177 -6.21 -17.65 -8.75
C GLY A 177 -5.25 -17.51 -9.94
N GLU A 178 -5.30 -16.42 -10.71
CA GLU A 178 -4.29 -16.14 -11.75
C GLU A 178 -3.05 -15.48 -11.12
N GLU A 179 -1.84 -15.96 -11.45
CA GLU A 179 -0.62 -15.37 -10.90
C GLU A 179 -0.53 -13.89 -11.28
N HIS A 180 -0.19 -13.03 -10.30
CA HIS A 180 -0.11 -11.56 -10.45
C HIS A 180 -1.45 -10.87 -10.71
N SER A 181 -2.59 -11.54 -10.52
CA SER A 181 -3.89 -10.88 -10.62
C SER A 181 -4.09 -9.80 -9.56
N LEU A 182 -3.37 -9.91 -8.44
CA LEU A 182 -3.37 -8.97 -7.32
C LEU A 182 -1.95 -8.80 -6.81
N SER A 183 -1.65 -7.60 -6.31
CA SER A 183 -0.38 -7.30 -5.67
C SER A 183 -0.52 -6.49 -4.39
N GLY A 184 0.60 -6.28 -3.71
CA GLY A 184 0.67 -5.64 -2.40
C GLY A 184 -0.05 -6.43 -1.30
N PHE A 185 -0.64 -5.70 -0.36
CA PHE A 185 -1.30 -6.25 0.82
C PHE A 185 -2.45 -5.35 1.26
N PHE A 186 -3.40 -5.91 2.01
CA PHE A 186 -4.57 -5.19 2.50
C PHE A 186 -4.83 -5.53 3.96
N GLY A 187 -4.94 -4.49 4.77
CA GLY A 187 -5.29 -4.53 6.18
C GLY A 187 -6.66 -3.94 6.45
N SER A 188 -7.46 -4.59 7.28
CA SER A 188 -8.72 -4.02 7.80
C SER A 188 -8.80 -4.18 9.31
N ASN A 189 -9.36 -3.19 9.99
CA ASN A 189 -9.62 -3.27 11.42
C ASN A 189 -11.10 -3.63 11.70
N ARG A 190 -11.47 -3.71 12.99
CA ARG A 190 -12.83 -4.07 13.43
C ARG A 190 -13.84 -2.90 13.37
N ASP A 191 -13.58 -1.86 12.58
CA ASP A 191 -14.52 -0.75 12.43
C ASP A 191 -15.83 -1.23 11.78
N ARG A 192 -16.97 -0.73 12.28
CA ARG A 192 -18.31 -1.01 11.74
C ARG A 192 -18.46 -0.61 10.28
N ALA A 193 -17.68 0.36 9.81
CA ALA A 193 -17.64 0.78 8.43
C ALA A 193 -17.23 -0.36 7.50
N ASN A 194 -16.46 -1.34 8.00
CA ASN A 194 -16.06 -2.53 7.25
C ASN A 194 -17.15 -3.62 7.20
N ALA A 195 -18.35 -3.38 7.74
CA ALA A 195 -19.46 -4.31 7.58
C ALA A 195 -19.73 -4.55 6.08
N GLY A 196 -19.79 -5.82 5.67
CA GLY A 196 -19.97 -6.21 4.27
C GLY A 196 -18.76 -5.97 3.37
N LEU A 197 -17.61 -5.55 3.92
CA LEU A 197 -16.37 -5.46 3.17
C LEU A 197 -15.96 -6.84 2.69
N GLY A 198 -15.72 -6.93 1.39
CA GLY A 198 -15.15 -8.10 0.76
C GLY A 198 -13.64 -8.02 0.67
N PHE A 199 -12.98 -9.17 0.85
CA PHE A 199 -11.55 -9.26 0.60
C PHE A 199 -11.32 -9.71 -0.83
N PRO A 200 -10.38 -9.07 -1.56
CA PRO A 200 -9.93 -9.63 -2.82
C PRO A 200 -9.44 -11.07 -2.59
N GLY A 201 -9.61 -11.92 -3.60
CA GLY A 201 -9.07 -13.27 -3.57
C GLY A 201 -7.54 -13.28 -3.46
N GLY A 202 -6.96 -14.47 -3.54
CA GLY A 202 -5.51 -14.61 -3.68
C GLY A 202 -5.17 -15.34 -4.97
N TRP A 203 -3.87 -15.42 -5.24
CA TRP A 203 -3.31 -16.36 -6.20
C TRP A 203 -2.20 -17.16 -5.53
N THR A 204 -1.75 -18.23 -6.18
CA THR A 204 -0.70 -19.10 -5.63
C THR A 204 0.44 -19.21 -6.61
N ALA A 205 1.65 -18.93 -6.14
CA ALA A 205 2.86 -19.03 -6.93
C ALA A 205 3.15 -20.50 -7.27
N ARG A 206 3.35 -20.75 -8.57
CA ARG A 206 3.62 -22.08 -9.14
C ARG A 206 5.10 -22.31 -9.40
N SER A 207 5.92 -21.25 -9.33
CA SER A 207 7.35 -21.32 -9.60
C SER A 207 8.17 -20.47 -8.62
N TRP A 208 9.43 -20.84 -8.43
CA TRP A 208 10.38 -20.04 -7.65
C TRP A 208 10.67 -18.69 -8.32
N GLU A 209 10.61 -18.60 -9.65
CA GLU A 209 10.76 -17.33 -10.38
C GLU A 209 9.62 -16.36 -10.02
N THR A 210 8.40 -16.88 -9.95
CA THR A 210 7.22 -16.12 -9.51
C THR A 210 7.39 -15.59 -8.09
N VAL A 211 7.81 -16.46 -7.15
CA VAL A 211 8.09 -16.05 -5.76
C VAL A 211 9.19 -15.01 -5.70
N THR A 212 10.31 -15.22 -6.39
CA THR A 212 11.44 -14.30 -6.40
C THR A 212 11.04 -12.92 -6.90
N ARG A 213 10.21 -12.84 -7.96
CA ARG A 213 9.70 -11.57 -8.47
C ARG A 213 8.80 -10.88 -7.45
N SER A 214 7.73 -11.55 -7.03
CA SER A 214 6.74 -10.98 -6.09
C SER A 214 7.38 -10.55 -4.77
N LEU A 215 8.25 -11.37 -4.21
CA LEU A 215 8.98 -11.06 -2.99
C LEU A 215 10.00 -9.93 -3.22
N GLY A 216 10.62 -9.89 -4.39
CA GLY A 216 11.56 -8.82 -4.75
C GLY A 216 10.87 -7.46 -4.86
N ASP A 217 9.72 -7.40 -5.51
CA ASP A 217 8.92 -6.17 -5.62
C ASP A 217 8.42 -5.72 -4.24
N PHE A 218 7.92 -6.68 -3.43
CA PHE A 218 7.49 -6.42 -2.06
C PHE A 218 8.63 -5.88 -1.18
N LEU A 219 9.77 -6.56 -1.10
CA LEU A 219 10.91 -6.14 -0.27
C LEU A 219 11.55 -4.83 -0.76
N GLY A 220 11.47 -4.55 -2.05
CA GLY A 220 11.97 -3.30 -2.64
C GLY A 220 11.18 -2.08 -2.16
N ALA A 221 9.86 -2.20 -2.05
CA ALA A 221 8.97 -1.11 -1.64
C ALA A 221 8.73 -1.04 -0.12
N LEU A 222 8.92 -2.16 0.61
CA LEU A 222 8.47 -2.31 1.99
C LEU A 222 8.90 -1.18 2.95
N PRO A 223 10.16 -0.70 2.98
CA PRO A 223 10.51 0.40 3.89
C PRO A 223 9.76 1.69 3.61
N ALA A 224 9.59 2.04 2.33
CA ALA A 224 8.87 3.26 1.97
C ALA A 224 7.39 3.15 2.33
N GLU A 225 6.79 1.98 2.12
CA GLU A 225 5.40 1.69 2.48
C GLU A 225 5.20 1.65 4.01
N ALA A 226 6.09 1.00 4.76
CA ALA A 226 6.05 0.94 6.21
C ALA A 226 6.21 2.32 6.84
N THR A 227 7.19 3.12 6.38
CA THR A 227 7.39 4.51 6.83
C THR A 227 6.17 5.37 6.51
N ALA A 228 5.61 5.30 5.29
CA ALA A 228 4.44 6.07 4.87
C ALA A 228 3.20 5.72 5.70
N LEU A 229 2.96 4.44 5.90
CA LEU A 229 1.86 3.94 6.72
C LEU A 229 2.12 4.11 8.22
N GLY A 230 3.36 4.38 8.63
CA GLY A 230 3.78 4.50 10.01
C GLY A 230 3.49 3.24 10.83
N ILE A 231 3.80 2.08 10.25
CA ILE A 231 3.59 0.76 10.85
C ILE A 231 4.88 -0.06 10.89
N GLY A 232 4.93 -1.04 11.79
CA GLY A 232 6.00 -2.03 11.85
C GLY A 232 5.54 -3.40 11.36
N PHE A 233 6.31 -4.00 10.46
CA PHE A 233 6.13 -5.39 10.04
C PHE A 233 7.08 -6.31 10.79
N GLY A 234 6.56 -7.43 11.27
CA GLY A 234 7.30 -8.65 11.58
C GLY A 234 6.66 -9.78 10.80
N MET A 235 7.43 -10.44 9.94
CA MET A 235 6.91 -11.42 9.00
C MET A 235 7.82 -12.65 8.98
N PRO A 236 7.55 -13.62 9.85
CA PRO A 236 8.27 -14.89 9.86
C PRO A 236 7.90 -15.72 8.63
N PHE A 237 8.90 -16.37 8.04
CA PHE A 237 8.74 -17.33 6.96
C PHE A 237 9.18 -18.71 7.39
N TYR A 238 8.26 -19.66 7.30
CA TYR A 238 8.48 -21.05 7.60
C TYR A 238 8.69 -21.86 6.32
N GLY A 239 9.57 -22.86 6.39
CA GLY A 239 9.87 -23.73 5.26
C GLY A 239 9.40 -25.15 5.51
N ARG A 240 8.36 -25.61 4.81
CA ARG A 240 7.92 -27.00 4.87
C ARG A 240 8.98 -27.91 4.25
N THR A 241 9.55 -28.75 5.10
CA THR A 241 10.51 -29.80 4.75
C THR A 241 9.92 -31.17 5.08
N GLY A 242 10.67 -32.24 4.84
CA GLY A 242 10.26 -33.59 5.24
C GLY A 242 10.17 -33.80 6.76
N SER A 243 10.76 -32.91 7.57
CA SER A 243 10.86 -33.04 9.04
C SER A 243 9.99 -32.04 9.81
N GLY A 244 9.32 -31.10 9.14
CA GLY A 244 8.49 -30.08 9.77
C GLY A 244 8.42 -28.79 8.96
N ALA A 245 8.13 -27.68 9.63
CA ALA A 245 8.16 -26.35 9.05
C ALA A 245 8.93 -25.39 9.96
N PRO A 246 10.28 -25.49 10.04
CA PRO A 246 11.08 -24.56 10.85
C PRO A 246 10.96 -23.13 10.32
N LEU A 247 11.13 -22.16 11.22
CA LEU A 247 11.38 -20.78 10.84
C LEU A 247 12.68 -20.72 10.04
N LEU A 248 12.64 -20.09 8.86
CA LEU A 248 13.82 -19.95 8.01
C LEU A 248 14.37 -18.53 8.05
N PHE A 249 13.49 -17.53 8.05
CA PHE A 249 13.87 -16.13 8.15
C PHE A 249 12.72 -15.30 8.69
N ASP A 250 13.06 -14.20 9.35
CA ASP A 250 12.11 -13.21 9.85
C ASP A 250 12.39 -11.87 9.19
N VAL A 251 11.39 -11.34 8.49
CA VAL A 251 11.45 -10.04 7.80
C VAL A 251 10.85 -8.99 8.72
N THR A 252 11.69 -8.08 9.21
CA THR A 252 11.28 -7.00 10.10
C THR A 252 11.44 -5.67 9.40
N CYS A 253 10.41 -4.85 9.36
CA CYS A 253 10.46 -3.53 8.73
C CYS A 253 9.67 -2.48 9.50
N GLY A 254 10.37 -1.53 10.10
CA GLY A 254 9.82 -0.24 10.50
C GLY A 254 10.31 0.82 9.51
N ASP A 255 11.14 1.75 9.99
CA ASP A 255 11.83 2.72 9.13
C ASP A 255 13.00 2.12 8.34
N ARG A 256 13.44 0.91 8.71
CA ARG A 256 14.49 0.15 8.04
C ARG A 256 14.06 -1.30 7.91
N LEU A 257 14.43 -1.93 6.79
CA LEU A 257 14.26 -3.36 6.55
C LEU A 257 15.48 -4.12 7.07
N ALA A 258 15.21 -5.05 7.98
CA ALA A 258 16.16 -6.01 8.49
C ALA A 258 15.61 -7.42 8.29
N ILE A 259 16.48 -8.36 7.96
CA ILE A 259 16.10 -9.76 7.75
C ILE A 259 17.01 -10.64 8.57
N GLY A 260 16.43 -11.49 9.40
CA GLY A 260 17.12 -12.48 10.22
C GLY A 260 17.03 -13.87 9.59
N CYS A 261 18.08 -14.68 9.70
CA CYS A 261 18.12 -16.04 9.18
C CYS A 261 18.24 -17.07 10.31
N PHE A 262 17.35 -18.06 10.26
CA PHE A 262 17.22 -19.17 11.20
C PHE A 262 17.39 -20.52 10.48
N ALA A 263 18.15 -20.53 9.38
CA ALA A 263 18.33 -21.72 8.57
C ALA A 263 18.80 -22.93 9.40
N PRO A 264 18.28 -24.14 9.12
CA PRO A 264 18.59 -25.33 9.89
C PRO A 264 20.04 -25.79 9.73
N ASP A 265 20.48 -26.66 10.65
CA ASP A 265 21.80 -27.28 10.62
C ASP A 265 22.12 -27.92 9.25
N GLY A 266 23.31 -27.62 8.72
CA GLY A 266 23.77 -28.11 7.42
C GLY A 266 23.57 -27.14 6.26
N VAL A 267 22.84 -26.03 6.46
CA VAL A 267 22.91 -24.87 5.57
C VAL A 267 24.14 -24.03 5.97
N ASP A 268 24.83 -23.45 4.99
CA ASP A 268 25.91 -22.47 5.19
C ASP A 268 25.41 -21.08 4.81
N PRO A 269 24.90 -20.27 5.77
CA PRO A 269 24.35 -18.95 5.46
C PRO A 269 25.41 -17.98 4.93
N ALA A 270 26.67 -18.07 5.39
CA ALA A 270 27.73 -17.20 4.91
C ALA A 270 27.99 -17.41 3.41
N ALA A 271 28.03 -18.68 2.96
CA ALA A 271 28.19 -19.01 1.54
C ALA A 271 27.02 -18.54 0.66
N LEU A 272 25.83 -18.38 1.25
CA LEU A 272 24.65 -17.84 0.57
C LEU A 272 24.63 -16.30 0.52
N GLY A 273 25.49 -15.63 1.29
CA GLY A 273 25.61 -14.17 1.31
C GLY A 273 25.00 -13.50 2.54
N TRP A 274 24.68 -14.25 3.59
CA TRP A 274 24.27 -13.67 4.88
C TRP A 274 25.47 -13.09 5.63
N GLY A 275 25.27 -11.92 6.24
CA GLY A 275 26.24 -11.30 7.13
C GLY A 275 25.91 -11.52 8.60
N THR A 276 26.72 -10.93 9.46
CA THR A 276 26.56 -10.95 10.93
C THR A 276 26.28 -9.55 11.47
N VAL A 277 26.00 -9.44 12.78
CA VAL A 277 25.85 -8.12 13.45
C VAL A 277 27.10 -7.25 13.34
N ALA A 278 28.30 -7.84 13.25
CA ALA A 278 29.53 -7.07 13.08
C ALA A 278 29.58 -6.37 11.71
N GLU A 279 29.02 -7.01 10.69
CA GLU A 279 28.89 -6.46 9.33
C GLU A 279 27.66 -5.56 9.19
N HIS A 280 26.60 -5.83 9.97
CA HIS A 280 25.33 -5.11 9.96
C HIS A 280 24.97 -4.57 11.36
N PRO A 281 25.74 -3.61 11.92
CA PRO A 281 25.55 -3.15 13.29
C PRO A 281 24.19 -2.48 13.55
N GLY A 282 23.53 -1.96 12.51
CA GLY A 282 22.17 -1.40 12.58
C GLY A 282 21.08 -2.40 12.96
N THR A 283 21.39 -3.70 13.00
CA THR A 283 20.44 -4.78 13.32
C THR A 283 20.60 -5.38 14.72
N ALA A 284 21.50 -4.83 15.56
CA ALA A 284 21.88 -5.44 16.84
C ALA A 284 20.74 -5.57 17.88
N SER A 285 19.64 -4.83 17.71
CA SER A 285 18.51 -4.82 18.65
C SER A 285 17.16 -4.92 17.93
N VAL A 286 17.13 -5.56 16.76
CA VAL A 286 15.90 -5.70 15.96
C VAL A 286 15.02 -6.83 16.49
N TRP A 287 15.60 -7.95 16.89
CA TRP A 287 14.88 -9.12 17.40
C TRP A 287 15.06 -9.21 18.92
N SER A 288 13.95 -9.34 19.66
CA SER A 288 13.97 -9.34 21.13
C SER A 288 14.23 -10.72 21.73
N ASP A 289 13.60 -11.76 21.17
CA ASP A 289 13.49 -13.06 21.81
C ASP A 289 14.48 -14.08 21.20
N ASP A 290 14.53 -14.12 19.87
CA ASP A 290 15.41 -15.01 19.09
C ASP A 290 16.36 -14.17 18.21
N ASP A 291 17.42 -13.59 18.78
CA ASP A 291 18.40 -12.78 18.02
C ASP A 291 19.20 -13.66 17.03
N PRO A 292 18.95 -13.56 15.71
CA PRO A 292 19.56 -14.42 14.73
C PRO A 292 21.02 -14.04 14.49
N VAL A 293 21.93 -15.00 14.50
CA VAL A 293 23.35 -14.73 14.19
C VAL A 293 23.50 -14.12 12.80
N TRP A 294 22.81 -14.71 11.83
CA TRP A 294 22.86 -14.36 10.42
C TRP A 294 21.77 -13.37 10.06
N ARG A 295 22.14 -12.27 9.41
CA ARG A 295 21.26 -11.14 9.19
C ARG A 295 21.66 -10.30 8.00
N VAL A 296 20.72 -9.48 7.54
CA VAL A 296 20.90 -8.45 6.51
C VAL A 296 20.28 -7.14 7.02
N ASP A 297 21.03 -6.04 6.92
CA ASP A 297 20.46 -4.69 6.94
C ASP A 297 20.26 -4.24 5.49
N ALA A 298 18.99 -4.13 5.07
CA ALA A 298 18.62 -3.74 3.71
C ALA A 298 18.35 -2.25 3.57
N GLY A 299 18.39 -1.48 4.67
CA GLY A 299 18.26 -0.03 4.62
C GLY A 299 16.84 0.52 4.75
N GLY A 300 16.74 1.84 4.57
CA GLY A 300 15.49 2.60 4.61
C GLY A 300 14.83 2.77 3.23
N PRO A 301 13.84 3.67 3.09
CA PRO A 301 13.14 3.90 1.83
C PRO A 301 14.05 4.09 0.61
N GLY A 302 13.89 3.24 -0.41
CA GLY A 302 14.65 3.29 -1.67
C GLY A 302 16.04 2.65 -1.66
N GLU A 303 16.51 2.15 -0.50
CA GLU A 303 17.80 1.46 -0.37
C GLU A 303 17.76 -0.05 -0.71
N PRO A 304 16.69 -0.82 -0.42
CA PRO A 304 16.68 -2.26 -0.65
C PRO A 304 16.88 -2.66 -2.11
N LYS A 305 17.76 -3.63 -2.31
CA LYS A 305 17.88 -4.35 -3.58
C LYS A 305 16.92 -5.54 -3.57
N GLY A 306 15.62 -5.25 -3.68
CA GLY A 306 14.53 -6.21 -3.49
C GLY A 306 14.75 -7.57 -4.18
N ARG A 307 15.09 -7.57 -5.48
CA ARG A 307 15.39 -8.80 -6.22
C ARG A 307 16.55 -9.62 -5.62
N ALA A 308 17.65 -8.97 -5.24
CA ALA A 308 18.79 -9.67 -4.66
C ALA A 308 18.46 -10.27 -3.28
N LEU A 309 17.64 -9.56 -2.49
CA LEU A 309 17.13 -10.07 -1.22
C LEU A 309 16.22 -11.29 -1.45
N ALA A 310 15.29 -11.21 -2.42
CA ALA A 310 14.42 -12.34 -2.74
C ALA A 310 15.19 -13.56 -3.27
N GLU A 311 16.22 -13.36 -4.10
CA GLU A 311 17.12 -14.42 -4.55
C GLU A 311 17.86 -15.08 -3.37
N LEU A 312 18.36 -14.29 -2.41
CA LEU A 312 18.96 -14.79 -1.17
C LEU A 312 17.98 -15.64 -0.35
N LEU A 313 16.75 -15.14 -0.15
CA LEU A 313 15.72 -15.83 0.63
C LEU A 313 15.30 -17.15 -0.02
N VAL A 314 15.07 -17.15 -1.35
CA VAL A 314 14.73 -18.36 -2.11
C VAL A 314 15.89 -19.35 -2.13
N ALA A 315 17.14 -18.89 -2.29
CA ALA A 315 18.31 -19.76 -2.22
C ALA A 315 18.43 -20.43 -0.84
N THR A 316 18.19 -19.66 0.22
CA THR A 316 18.18 -20.14 1.60
C THR A 316 17.08 -21.18 1.84
N ALA A 317 15.86 -20.91 1.39
CA ALA A 317 14.75 -21.86 1.51
C ALA A 317 15.03 -23.18 0.76
N ARG A 318 15.59 -23.10 -0.44
CA ARG A 318 15.97 -24.29 -1.22
C ARG A 318 17.11 -25.06 -0.58
N ALA A 319 18.12 -24.38 -0.04
CA ALA A 319 19.20 -25.02 0.71
C ALA A 319 18.70 -25.71 1.98
N ALA A 320 17.70 -25.12 2.66
CA ALA A 320 17.02 -25.72 3.81
C ALA A 320 16.10 -26.91 3.44
N GLY A 321 15.94 -27.21 2.15
CA GLY A 321 15.18 -28.38 1.68
C GLY A 321 13.73 -28.11 1.30
N VAL A 322 13.30 -26.84 1.21
CA VAL A 322 11.99 -26.49 0.66
C VAL A 322 11.99 -26.76 -0.85
N ARG A 323 11.17 -27.72 -1.29
CA ARG A 323 11.21 -28.24 -2.67
C ARG A 323 10.46 -27.35 -3.66
N GLU A 324 9.34 -26.79 -3.23
CA GLU A 324 8.40 -26.05 -4.06
C GLU A 324 7.90 -24.78 -3.36
N PRO A 325 7.46 -23.75 -4.11
CA PRO A 325 6.94 -22.49 -3.57
C PRO A 325 5.89 -22.63 -2.48
N ALA A 326 4.95 -23.57 -2.64
CA ALA A 326 3.89 -23.83 -1.66
C ALA A 326 4.39 -24.35 -0.31
N GLY A 327 5.68 -24.74 -0.24
CA GLY A 327 6.35 -25.07 1.00
C GLY A 327 6.90 -23.86 1.75
N LEU A 328 7.02 -22.68 1.13
CA LEU A 328 7.38 -21.45 1.82
C LEU A 328 6.10 -20.78 2.33
N VAL A 329 5.98 -20.62 3.65
CA VAL A 329 4.75 -20.21 4.33
C VAL A 329 5.00 -18.95 5.13
N ILE A 330 4.11 -17.96 5.03
CA ILE A 330 4.12 -16.77 5.88
C ILE A 330 3.47 -17.15 7.21
N GLY A 331 4.10 -16.87 8.34
CA GLY A 331 3.50 -17.12 9.65
C GLY A 331 2.26 -16.26 9.90
N GLY A 332 1.24 -16.82 10.56
CA GLY A 332 0.01 -16.10 10.92
C GLY A 332 0.24 -14.87 11.80
N GLU A 333 1.40 -14.76 12.46
CA GLU A 333 1.82 -13.56 13.20
C GLU A 333 1.86 -12.32 12.30
N ALA A 334 2.21 -12.48 11.03
CA ALA A 334 2.26 -11.41 10.04
C ALA A 334 0.85 -10.88 9.68
N GLU A 335 -0.22 -11.64 9.97
CA GLU A 335 -1.60 -11.23 9.67
C GLU A 335 -2.13 -10.16 10.62
N TYR A 336 -1.36 -9.73 11.63
CA TYR A 336 -1.78 -8.67 12.54
C TYR A 336 -0.74 -7.56 12.66
N VAL A 337 -1.04 -6.40 12.09
CA VAL A 337 -0.15 -5.23 12.09
C VAL A 337 -0.91 -4.03 12.65
N ASP A 338 -0.45 -3.49 13.78
CA ASP A 338 -0.95 -2.25 14.40
C ASP A 338 -2.48 -2.12 14.47
N GLY A 339 -3.17 -3.22 14.80
CA GLY A 339 -4.63 -3.23 14.93
C GLY A 339 -5.41 -3.65 13.68
N TYR A 340 -4.72 -4.02 12.60
CA TYR A 340 -5.30 -4.46 11.34
C TYR A 340 -5.05 -5.93 11.10
N HIS A 341 -6.07 -6.64 10.63
CA HIS A 341 -5.90 -7.96 10.02
C HIS A 341 -5.42 -7.78 8.59
N VAL A 342 -4.20 -8.23 8.28
CA VAL A 342 -3.52 -8.04 7.00
C VAL A 342 -3.51 -9.33 6.19
N ARG A 343 -3.61 -9.20 4.87
CA ARG A 343 -3.39 -10.28 3.90
C ARG A 343 -2.44 -9.82 2.80
N TYR A 344 -1.46 -10.65 2.48
CA TYR A 344 -0.39 -10.37 1.51
C TYR A 344 -0.67 -10.99 0.14
N TYR A 345 -1.71 -10.51 -0.55
CA TYR A 345 -2.16 -11.13 -1.81
C TYR A 345 -1.08 -11.15 -2.90
N GLY A 346 -0.18 -10.18 -2.91
CA GLY A 346 0.87 -10.06 -3.92
C GLY A 346 2.01 -11.06 -3.81
N LEU A 347 2.14 -11.76 -2.68
CA LEU A 347 3.24 -12.70 -2.49
C LEU A 347 2.96 -14.07 -3.11
N GLY A 348 1.69 -14.43 -3.32
CA GLY A 348 1.32 -15.74 -3.86
C GLY A 348 1.71 -16.91 -2.97
N LEU A 349 1.98 -16.66 -1.69
CA LEU A 349 2.40 -17.66 -0.70
C LEU A 349 1.24 -18.00 0.24
N PRO A 350 1.19 -19.24 0.76
CA PRO A 350 0.25 -19.61 1.82
C PRO A 350 0.60 -18.89 3.13
N THR A 351 -0.43 -18.63 3.93
CA THR A 351 -0.30 -18.20 5.33
C THR A 351 -0.61 -19.38 6.25
N GLY A 352 0.19 -19.53 7.31
CA GLY A 352 0.24 -20.71 8.19
C GLY A 352 -0.47 -20.56 9.53
#